data_AF-A0A8B5WGS8-F1
#
_entry.id   AF-A0A8B5WGS8-F1
#
_cell.length_a   1.000
_cell.length_b   1.000
_cell.length_c   1.000
_cell.angle_alpha   90.00
_cell.angle_beta   90.00
_cell.angle_gamma   90.00
#
_symmetry.space_group_name_H-M   'P 1'
#
loop_
_entity.id
_entity.type
_entity.pdbx_description
1 polymer ?
#
loop_
_entity_poly.entity_id
_entity_poly.type
_entity_poly.pdbx_seq_one_letter_code
_entity_poly.pdbx_strand_id
1 'polypeptide(L)'
;SLEVGSIDVAALASELAGNPGFQILSGPAPLEVSEHIVALQAIGPAGELYYFTEVRRELPPFSLPRPQYRLDELFIAVTLTADRSAALAFWREYSGVDGLAIETRIGVLNRGLGLAEDTRLPVAIVQLAGANLIEIDQVPVLAPRPALATGIAMISLEAGRSGHVQGADGEWLELVKSTPQPRR
;
A
#
# COMPACT_ATOMS: atom_id res chain seq x y z
N SER A 1 1.18 3.36 -3.97
CA SER A 1 0.05 4.01 -3.26
C SER A 1 0.23 3.84 -1.76
N LEU A 2 -0.63 4.45 -0.95
CA LEU A 2 -0.65 4.27 0.50
C LEU A 2 -2.01 3.70 0.92
N GLU A 3 -2.01 2.70 1.81
CA GLU A 3 -3.21 2.20 2.44
C GLU A 3 -3.36 2.71 3.88
N VAL A 4 -4.50 3.31 4.16
CA VAL A 4 -4.81 3.95 5.44
C VAL A 4 -6.06 3.32 6.02
N GLY A 5 -5.99 2.91 7.29
CA GLY A 5 -7.10 2.27 7.97
C GLY A 5 -8.28 3.23 8.17
N SER A 6 -9.50 2.73 8.08
CA SER A 6 -10.71 3.49 8.43
C SER A 6 -11.76 2.58 9.04
N ILE A 7 -12.51 3.09 10.02
CA ILE A 7 -13.66 2.39 10.60
C ILE A 7 -14.91 2.41 9.71
N ASP A 8 -14.99 3.33 8.75
CA ASP A 8 -16.16 3.50 7.88
C ASP A 8 -15.77 4.20 6.57
N VAL A 9 -15.44 3.40 5.57
CA VAL A 9 -15.06 3.90 4.25
C VAL A 9 -16.24 4.47 3.47
N ALA A 10 -17.49 4.13 3.83
CA ALA A 10 -18.69 4.67 3.18
C ALA A 10 -19.01 6.08 3.63
N ALA A 11 -18.90 6.36 4.92
CA ALA A 11 -18.94 7.71 5.46
C ALA A 11 -17.81 8.56 4.86
N LEU A 12 -16.59 8.02 4.82
CA LEU A 12 -15.45 8.72 4.24
C LEU A 12 -15.65 9.05 2.76
N ALA A 13 -16.24 8.15 1.96
CA ALA A 13 -16.53 8.41 0.55
C ALA A 13 -17.48 9.61 0.35
N SER A 14 -18.51 9.72 1.21
CA SER A 14 -19.49 10.82 1.14
C SER A 14 -18.83 12.18 1.40
N GLU A 15 -17.86 12.22 2.32
CA GLU A 15 -17.08 13.40 2.65
C GLU A 15 -16.07 13.71 1.54
N LEU A 16 -15.44 12.65 1.04
CA LEU A 16 -14.64 12.54 -0.19
C LEU A 16 -15.22 13.38 -1.32
N ALA A 17 -16.47 13.05 -1.67
CA ALA A 17 -17.20 13.60 -2.80
C ALA A 17 -17.46 15.12 -2.67
N GLY A 18 -17.51 15.66 -1.45
CA GLY A 18 -17.68 17.08 -1.20
C GLY A 18 -16.38 17.89 -1.23
N ASN A 19 -15.23 17.23 -1.33
CA ASN A 19 -13.91 17.87 -1.24
C ASN A 19 -13.23 17.94 -2.62
N PRO A 20 -13.05 19.14 -3.20
CA PRO A 20 -12.45 19.28 -4.53
C PRO A 20 -10.95 18.89 -4.59
N GLY A 21 -10.30 18.72 -3.43
CA GLY A 21 -8.92 18.22 -3.35
C GLY A 21 -8.80 16.72 -3.54
N PHE A 22 -9.91 15.98 -3.60
CA PHE A 22 -9.92 14.54 -3.80
C PHE A 22 -10.69 14.14 -5.05
N GLN A 23 -10.20 13.11 -5.73
CA GLN A 23 -10.90 12.45 -6.83
C GLN A 23 -11.10 10.98 -6.48
N ILE A 24 -12.35 10.58 -6.24
CA ILE A 24 -12.69 9.17 -6.04
C ILE A 24 -12.51 8.42 -7.37
N LEU A 25 -11.74 7.34 -7.34
CA LEU A 25 -11.50 6.49 -8.51
C LEU A 25 -12.38 5.24 -8.53
N SER A 26 -12.64 4.66 -7.36
CA SER A 26 -13.46 3.45 -7.21
C SER A 26 -13.78 3.19 -5.74
N GLY A 27 -14.73 2.27 -5.52
CA GLY A 27 -15.23 1.94 -4.20
C GLY A 27 -16.15 3.00 -3.58
N PRO A 28 -16.56 2.81 -2.31
CA PRO A 28 -16.18 1.70 -1.44
C PRO A 28 -16.70 0.35 -1.93
N ALA A 29 -15.82 -0.65 -2.05
CA ALA A 29 -16.19 -1.99 -2.47
C ALA A 29 -15.25 -3.04 -1.84
N PRO A 30 -15.71 -4.29 -1.64
CA PRO A 30 -14.84 -5.36 -1.21
C PRO A 30 -13.72 -5.65 -2.24
N LEU A 31 -12.53 -5.95 -1.75
CA LEU A 31 -11.39 -6.36 -2.57
C LEU A 31 -11.56 -7.78 -3.07
N GLU A 32 -10.93 -8.12 -4.20
CA GLU A 32 -10.98 -9.49 -4.73
C GLU A 32 -10.33 -10.50 -3.78
N VAL A 33 -9.26 -10.10 -3.09
CA VAL A 33 -8.54 -10.96 -2.15
C VAL A 33 -9.38 -11.37 -0.94
N SER A 34 -10.40 -10.58 -0.58
CA SER A 34 -11.31 -10.89 0.52
C SER A 34 -12.51 -9.96 0.54
N GLU A 35 -13.72 -10.53 0.67
CA GLU A 35 -14.96 -9.77 0.85
C GLU A 35 -15.03 -9.00 2.18
N HIS A 36 -14.13 -9.31 3.12
CA HIS A 36 -14.05 -8.68 4.43
C HIS A 36 -13.14 -7.46 4.48
N ILE A 37 -12.45 -7.16 3.38
CA ILE A 37 -11.62 -5.95 3.24
C ILE A 37 -12.31 -5.06 2.22
N VAL A 38 -12.83 -3.91 2.68
CA VAL A 38 -13.52 -2.95 1.82
C VAL A 38 -12.64 -1.74 1.64
N ALA A 39 -12.41 -1.35 0.40
CA ALA A 39 -11.53 -0.23 0.08
C ALA A 39 -12.24 0.83 -0.76
N LEU A 40 -11.91 2.08 -0.46
CA LEU A 40 -12.21 3.27 -1.26
C LEU A 40 -10.89 3.78 -1.86
N GLN A 41 -10.81 3.90 -3.17
CA GLN A 41 -9.62 4.44 -3.85
C GLN A 41 -9.86 5.88 -4.28
N ALA A 42 -8.93 6.77 -3.93
CA ALA A 42 -8.99 8.18 -4.30
C ALA A 42 -7.60 8.76 -4.57
N ILE A 43 -7.53 9.71 -5.51
CA ILE A 43 -6.38 10.58 -5.69
C ILE A 43 -6.51 11.78 -4.75
N GLY A 44 -5.45 12.04 -4.00
CA GLY A 44 -5.34 13.20 -3.11
C GLY A 44 -4.81 14.46 -3.84
N PRO A 45 -4.71 15.57 -3.11
CA PRO A 45 -4.43 16.89 -3.69
C PRO A 45 -3.01 17.02 -4.28
N ALA A 46 -2.07 16.15 -3.92
CA ALA A 46 -0.72 16.12 -4.49
C ALA A 46 -0.56 15.05 -5.59
N GLY A 47 -1.66 14.45 -6.04
CA GLY A 47 -1.65 13.37 -7.05
C GLY A 47 -1.28 12.00 -6.47
N GLU A 48 -1.24 11.86 -5.15
CA GLU A 48 -1.00 10.61 -4.46
C GLU A 48 -2.24 9.72 -4.48
N LEU A 49 -2.05 8.41 -4.65
CA LEU A 49 -3.14 7.43 -4.62
C LEU A 49 -3.28 6.84 -3.21
N TYR A 50 -4.45 7.04 -2.62
CA TYR A 50 -4.86 6.41 -1.37
C TYR A 50 -5.81 5.25 -1.61
N TYR A 51 -5.64 4.22 -0.78
CA TYR A 51 -6.65 3.21 -0.50
C TYR A 51 -7.06 3.42 0.96
N PHE A 52 -8.29 3.84 1.19
CA PHE A 52 -8.86 3.86 2.53
C PHE A 52 -9.52 2.51 2.76
N THR A 53 -9.05 1.79 3.78
CA THR A 53 -9.35 0.37 3.94
C THR A 53 -10.05 0.11 5.26
N GLU A 54 -11.24 -0.49 5.18
CA GLU A 54 -12.01 -1.00 6.31
C GLU A 54 -11.78 -2.52 6.43
N VAL A 55 -11.18 -2.93 7.55
CA VAL A 55 -10.90 -4.34 7.87
C VAL A 55 -12.03 -4.89 8.75
N ARG A 56 -12.96 -5.63 8.15
CA ARG A 56 -14.16 -6.15 8.84
C ARG A 56 -13.91 -7.44 9.60
N ARG A 57 -12.93 -8.23 9.15
CA ARG A 57 -12.50 -9.48 9.78
C ARG A 57 -11.00 -9.66 9.63
N GLU A 58 -10.42 -10.48 10.51
CA GLU A 58 -9.03 -10.92 10.39
C GLU A 58 -8.81 -11.64 9.07
N LEU A 59 -7.61 -11.45 8.50
CA LEU A 59 -7.22 -12.05 7.22
C LEU A 59 -5.92 -12.85 7.37
N PRO A 60 -5.94 -14.04 7.99
CA PRO A 60 -4.77 -14.90 8.06
C PRO A 60 -4.21 -15.21 6.66
N PRO A 61 -2.87 -15.25 6.49
CA PRO A 61 -1.85 -15.21 7.54
C PRO A 61 -1.45 -13.78 7.99
N PHE A 62 -2.04 -12.74 7.41
CA PHE A 62 -1.67 -11.36 7.69
C PHE A 62 -2.26 -10.85 9.02
N SER A 63 -1.46 -10.07 9.71
CA SER A 63 -1.90 -9.28 10.86
C SER A 63 -2.16 -7.86 10.38
N LEU A 64 -3.43 -7.56 10.09
CA LEU A 64 -3.87 -6.22 9.70
C LEU A 64 -4.27 -5.40 10.93
N PRO A 65 -4.14 -4.06 10.89
CA PRO A 65 -4.62 -3.24 12.00
C PRO A 65 -6.14 -3.36 12.09
N ARG A 66 -6.67 -3.11 13.29
CA ARG A 66 -8.10 -2.87 13.48
C ARG A 66 -8.26 -1.37 13.64
N PRO A 67 -8.72 -0.64 12.60
CA PRO A 67 -8.92 0.79 12.70
C PRO A 67 -9.83 1.14 13.89
N GLN A 68 -9.48 2.17 14.63
CA GLN A 68 -10.26 2.72 15.75
C GLN A 68 -10.78 4.12 15.43
N TYR A 69 -10.25 4.74 14.38
CA TYR A 69 -10.57 6.11 14.00
C TYR A 69 -11.11 6.19 12.58
N ARG A 70 -11.75 7.33 12.28
CA ARG A 70 -12.25 7.66 10.94
C ARG A 70 -11.16 7.55 9.87
N LEU A 71 -9.95 7.99 10.21
CA LEU A 71 -8.71 7.75 9.48
C LEU A 71 -7.68 7.36 10.53
N ASP A 72 -7.11 6.19 10.37
CA ASP A 72 -6.11 5.63 11.26
C ASP A 72 -4.72 5.74 10.64
N GLU A 73 -3.76 4.99 11.16
CA GLU A 73 -2.38 4.97 10.67
C GLU A 73 -2.27 4.32 9.28
N LEU A 74 -1.23 4.76 8.55
CA LEU A 74 -0.72 4.08 7.36
C LEU A 74 -0.27 2.68 7.75
N PHE A 75 -0.75 1.66 7.05
CA PHE A 75 -0.41 0.27 7.37
C PHE A 75 0.07 -0.55 6.17
N ILE A 76 -0.15 -0.09 4.93
CA ILE A 76 0.50 -0.68 3.75
C ILE A 76 1.09 0.42 2.89
N ALA A 77 2.36 0.28 2.53
CA ALA A 77 2.93 1.00 1.41
C ALA A 77 2.99 0.07 0.19
N VAL A 78 2.43 0.54 -0.92
CA VAL A 78 2.42 -0.21 -2.19
C VAL A 78 3.52 0.32 -3.11
N THR A 79 4.45 -0.56 -3.47
CA THR A 79 5.51 -0.31 -4.45
C THR A 79 5.16 -0.94 -5.80
N LEU A 80 5.69 -0.38 -6.87
CA LEU A 80 5.62 -0.99 -8.20
C LEU A 80 6.99 -1.56 -8.55
N THR A 81 7.01 -2.71 -9.22
CA THR A 81 8.26 -3.37 -9.63
C THR A 81 8.18 -3.93 -11.05
N ALA A 82 9.32 -4.06 -11.73
CA ALA A 82 9.42 -4.86 -12.94
C ALA A 82 9.58 -6.37 -12.65
N ASP A 83 10.09 -6.74 -11.49
CA ASP A 83 10.33 -8.13 -11.06
C ASP A 83 9.89 -8.34 -9.60
N ARG A 84 8.69 -8.88 -9.42
CA ARG A 84 8.11 -9.24 -8.12
C ARG A 84 9.03 -10.12 -7.29
N SER A 85 9.71 -11.07 -7.92
CA SER A 85 10.51 -12.05 -7.18
C SER A 85 11.75 -11.39 -6.59
N ALA A 86 12.39 -10.50 -7.35
CA ALA A 86 13.53 -9.71 -6.89
C ALA A 86 13.12 -8.72 -5.78
N ALA A 87 12.03 -7.98 -5.97
CA ALA A 87 11.52 -7.06 -4.96
C ALA A 87 11.07 -7.78 -3.67
N LEU A 88 10.41 -8.93 -3.81
CA LEU A 88 10.03 -9.76 -2.66
C LEU A 88 11.27 -10.31 -1.93
N ALA A 89 12.30 -10.76 -2.66
CA ALA A 89 13.57 -11.19 -2.06
C ALA A 89 14.23 -10.07 -1.26
N PHE A 90 14.24 -8.84 -1.78
CA PHE A 90 14.72 -7.67 -1.04
C PHE A 90 13.94 -7.50 0.28
N TRP A 91 12.61 -7.44 0.24
CA TRP A 91 11.81 -7.23 1.45
C TRP A 91 11.87 -8.39 2.45
N ARG A 92 12.10 -9.62 1.98
CA ARG A 92 12.35 -10.80 2.83
C ARG A 92 13.59 -10.61 3.69
N GLU A 93 14.67 -10.04 3.15
CA GLU A 93 15.92 -9.80 3.90
C GLU A 93 15.71 -8.85 5.08
N TYR A 94 14.81 -7.87 4.95
CA TYR A 94 14.51 -6.90 6.00
C TYR A 94 13.47 -7.38 7.01
N SER A 95 12.44 -8.09 6.53
CA SER A 95 11.32 -8.53 7.36
C SER A 95 11.57 -9.87 8.06
N GLY A 96 12.43 -10.72 7.48
CA GLY A 96 12.65 -12.10 7.95
C GLY A 96 11.46 -13.03 7.68
N VAL A 97 10.47 -12.62 6.88
CA VAL A 97 9.30 -13.43 6.51
C VAL A 97 9.26 -13.67 5.01
N ASP A 98 8.81 -14.85 4.59
CA ASP A 98 8.72 -15.22 3.17
C ASP A 98 7.71 -14.38 2.37
N GLY A 99 6.72 -13.76 3.03
CA GLY A 99 5.63 -13.09 2.32
C GLY A 99 4.79 -14.04 1.45
N LEU A 100 3.81 -13.46 0.75
CA LEU A 100 2.87 -14.16 -0.12
C LEU A 100 3.00 -13.63 -1.55
N ALA A 101 2.87 -14.50 -2.54
CA ALA A 101 2.76 -14.11 -3.95
C ALA A 101 1.44 -14.64 -4.53
N ILE A 102 0.66 -13.76 -5.16
CA ILE A 102 -0.66 -14.06 -5.74
C ILE A 102 -0.85 -13.37 -7.09
N GLU A 103 -1.83 -13.84 -7.84
CA GLU A 103 -2.32 -13.16 -9.04
C GLU A 103 -3.72 -12.60 -8.74
N THR A 104 -3.88 -11.28 -8.75
CA THR A 104 -5.15 -10.62 -8.37
C THR A 104 -5.46 -9.45 -9.31
N ARG A 105 -6.75 -9.12 -9.44
CA ARG A 105 -7.19 -7.95 -10.21
C ARG A 105 -7.07 -6.70 -9.36
N ILE A 106 -6.41 -5.69 -9.91
CA ILE A 106 -6.34 -4.35 -9.33
C ILE A 106 -6.96 -3.38 -10.34
N GLY A 107 -8.27 -3.14 -10.21
CA GLY A 107 -9.03 -2.42 -11.24
C GLY A 107 -8.53 -1.00 -11.51
N VAL A 108 -8.15 -0.25 -10.47
CA VAL A 108 -7.59 1.10 -10.65
C VAL A 108 -6.24 1.08 -11.37
N LEU A 109 -5.41 0.05 -11.12
CA LEU A 109 -4.12 -0.11 -11.78
C LEU A 109 -4.30 -0.55 -13.24
N ASN A 110 -5.19 -1.52 -13.51
CA ASN A 110 -5.54 -1.93 -14.87
C ASN A 110 -6.00 -0.73 -15.72
N ARG A 111 -6.91 0.10 -15.18
CA ARG A 111 -7.34 1.33 -15.87
C ARG A 111 -6.19 2.31 -16.08
N GLY A 112 -5.36 2.54 -15.07
CA GLY A 112 -4.19 3.42 -15.17
C GLY A 112 -3.16 2.96 -16.22
N LEU A 113 -3.06 1.64 -16.44
CA LEU A 113 -2.17 1.03 -17.43
C LEU A 113 -2.83 0.79 -18.80
N GLY A 114 -4.13 1.07 -18.94
CA GLY A 114 -4.89 0.78 -20.17
C GLY A 114 -5.07 -0.72 -20.45
N LEU A 115 -5.03 -1.56 -19.42
CA LEU A 115 -5.24 -3.01 -19.52
C LEU A 115 -6.74 -3.36 -19.49
N ALA A 116 -7.08 -4.58 -19.92
CA ALA A 116 -8.43 -5.10 -19.75
C ALA A 116 -8.81 -5.18 -18.25
N GLU A 117 -10.06 -4.88 -17.91
CA GLU A 117 -10.49 -4.72 -16.51
C GLU A 117 -10.28 -5.99 -15.67
N ASP A 118 -10.45 -7.16 -16.28
CA ASP A 118 -10.29 -8.48 -15.68
C ASP A 118 -8.84 -9.01 -15.66
N THR A 119 -7.87 -8.22 -16.16
CA THR A 119 -6.45 -8.58 -16.11
C THR A 119 -6.03 -8.83 -14.66
N ARG A 120 -5.46 -10.02 -14.40
CA ARG A 120 -4.83 -10.33 -13.11
C ARG A 120 -3.36 -9.95 -13.20
N LEU A 121 -2.89 -9.23 -12.19
CA LEU A 121 -1.51 -8.78 -12.09
C LEU A 121 -0.77 -9.58 -11.01
N PRO A 122 0.55 -9.80 -11.17
CA PRO A 122 1.35 -10.44 -10.15
C PRO A 122 1.57 -9.49 -8.97
N VAL A 123 1.13 -9.89 -7.79
CA VAL A 123 1.29 -9.14 -6.54
C VAL A 123 2.06 -9.97 -5.52
N ALA A 124 2.91 -9.32 -4.74
CA ALA A 124 3.46 -9.90 -3.52
C ALA A 124 3.17 -9.03 -2.30
N ILE A 125 3.03 -9.65 -1.14
CA ILE A 125 2.72 -8.98 0.13
C ILE A 125 3.71 -9.48 1.18
N VAL A 126 4.34 -8.56 1.91
CA VAL A 126 5.31 -8.86 2.98
C VAL A 126 4.84 -8.22 4.27
N GLN A 127 4.69 -9.03 5.31
CA GLN A 127 4.40 -8.54 6.67
C GLN A 127 5.69 -7.96 7.28
N LEU A 128 5.63 -6.73 7.77
CA LEU A 128 6.65 -6.14 8.63
C LEU A 128 6.28 -6.33 10.10
N ALA A 129 7.12 -5.84 11.01
CA ALA A 129 6.81 -5.86 12.44
C ALA A 129 5.48 -5.14 12.74
N GLY A 130 4.71 -5.70 13.69
CA GLY A 130 3.39 -5.19 14.03
C GLY A 130 2.35 -5.52 12.97
N ALA A 131 1.51 -4.54 12.64
CA ALA A 131 0.41 -4.69 11.68
C ALA A 131 0.68 -3.96 10.34
N ASN A 132 1.96 -3.71 10.03
CA ASN A 132 2.38 -3.01 8.81
C ASN A 132 2.81 -4.00 7.74
N LEU A 133 2.54 -3.68 6.48
CA LEU A 133 2.89 -4.50 5.32
C LEU A 133 3.49 -3.66 4.20
N ILE A 134 4.21 -4.34 3.31
CA ILE A 134 4.55 -3.83 2.00
C ILE A 134 3.81 -4.68 0.96
N GLU A 135 3.09 -4.01 0.07
CA GLU A 135 2.53 -4.63 -1.14
C GLU A 135 3.40 -4.26 -2.33
N ILE A 136 3.60 -5.22 -3.23
CA ILE A 136 4.52 -5.16 -4.36
C ILE A 136 3.74 -5.56 -5.60
N ASP A 137 3.39 -4.58 -6.43
CA ASP A 137 2.67 -4.81 -7.68
C ASP A 137 3.64 -4.88 -8.84
N GLN A 138 3.69 -6.03 -9.52
CA GLN A 138 4.49 -6.14 -10.72
C GLN A 138 3.75 -5.53 -11.91
N VAL A 139 4.43 -4.61 -12.59
CA VAL A 139 3.95 -4.02 -13.84
C VAL A 139 5.03 -4.17 -14.91
N PRO A 140 4.68 -4.61 -16.13
CA PRO A 140 5.65 -5.03 -17.14
C PRO A 140 6.53 -3.90 -17.69
N VAL A 141 6.13 -2.63 -17.52
CA VAL A 141 6.92 -1.47 -17.93
C VAL A 141 6.77 -0.36 -16.89
N LEU A 142 7.84 -0.08 -16.16
CA LEU A 142 7.99 1.15 -15.40
C LEU A 142 8.81 2.12 -16.24
N ALA A 143 8.19 3.20 -16.72
CA ALA A 143 8.95 4.29 -17.32
C ALA A 143 9.91 4.84 -16.24
N PRO A 144 11.20 5.10 -16.57
CA PRO A 144 12.12 5.70 -15.61
C PRO A 144 11.54 7.02 -15.11
N ARG A 145 11.42 7.14 -13.78
CA ARG A 145 10.88 8.35 -13.15
C ARG A 145 12.02 9.34 -12.88
N PRO A 146 11.81 10.65 -13.06
CA PRO A 146 12.72 11.65 -12.52
C PRO A 146 12.82 11.47 -11.00
N ALA A 147 13.97 11.81 -10.40
CA ALA A 147 14.27 11.58 -8.99
C ALA A 147 13.23 12.17 -8.00
N LEU A 148 12.46 13.16 -8.43
CA LEU A 148 11.35 13.78 -7.69
C LEU A 148 10.13 13.95 -8.60
N ALA A 149 9.54 12.84 -9.06
CA ALA A 149 8.23 12.87 -9.70
C ALA A 149 7.14 13.27 -8.69
N THR A 150 6.00 13.79 -9.16
CA THR A 150 4.82 13.99 -8.32
C THR A 150 4.34 12.65 -7.74
N GLY A 151 3.90 12.64 -6.48
CA GLY A 151 3.50 11.45 -5.75
C GLY A 151 4.43 11.13 -4.58
N ILE A 152 4.49 9.84 -4.21
CA ILE A 152 5.28 9.37 -3.05
C ILE A 152 6.73 9.18 -3.48
N ALA A 153 7.64 9.98 -2.93
CA ALA A 153 9.07 9.92 -3.23
C ALA A 153 9.87 9.09 -2.21
N MET A 154 9.38 8.98 -0.98
CA MET A 154 10.08 8.31 0.12
C MET A 154 9.08 7.77 1.15
N ILE A 155 9.44 6.64 1.75
CA ILE A 155 8.78 6.09 2.93
C ILE A 155 9.84 5.89 4.01
N SER A 156 9.51 6.31 5.24
CA SER A 156 10.37 6.10 6.40
C SER A 156 9.86 4.91 7.20
N LEU A 157 10.77 4.01 7.55
CA LEU A 157 10.49 2.77 8.27
C LEU A 157 11.28 2.76 9.57
N GLU A 158 10.60 2.41 10.65
CA GLU A 158 11.28 2.16 11.91
C GLU A 158 12.11 0.86 11.81
N ALA A 159 13.38 0.93 12.20
CA ALA A 159 14.31 -0.19 12.12
C ALA A 159 15.33 -0.21 13.28
N GLY A 160 16.09 -1.30 13.41
CA GLY A 160 17.17 -1.40 14.41
C GLY A 160 18.36 -0.46 14.15
N ARG A 161 18.40 0.23 13.01
CA ARG A 161 19.46 1.15 12.58
C ARG A 161 18.88 2.33 11.81
N SER A 162 19.60 3.45 11.82
CA SER A 162 19.32 4.55 10.90
C SER A 162 20.09 4.37 9.59
N GLY A 163 19.55 4.86 8.48
CA GLY A 163 20.24 4.88 7.20
C GLY A 163 19.29 5.09 6.03
N HIS A 164 19.82 5.02 4.83
CA HIS A 164 19.03 5.02 3.61
C HIS A 164 19.35 3.76 2.82
N VAL A 165 18.31 3.19 2.21
CA VAL A 165 18.42 2.03 1.35
C VAL A 165 17.68 2.34 0.05
N GLN A 166 18.26 1.91 -1.06
CA GLN A 166 17.56 1.88 -2.33
C GLN A 166 16.99 0.48 -2.52
N GLY A 167 15.68 0.38 -2.71
CA GLY A 167 15.03 -0.90 -2.98
C GLY A 167 15.25 -1.39 -4.41
N ALA A 168 14.63 -2.53 -4.74
CA ALA A 168 14.93 -3.29 -5.95
C ALA A 168 14.67 -2.51 -7.26
N ASP A 169 13.75 -1.54 -7.23
CA ASP A 169 13.31 -0.76 -8.40
C ASP A 169 13.69 0.72 -8.27
N GLY A 170 14.61 1.03 -7.36
CA GLY A 170 15.16 2.37 -7.19
C GLY A 170 14.41 3.24 -6.18
N GLU A 171 13.42 2.69 -5.47
CA GLU A 171 12.69 3.37 -4.41
C GLU A 171 13.62 3.78 -3.25
N TRP A 172 13.40 4.97 -2.72
CA TRP A 172 14.17 5.48 -1.58
C TRP A 172 13.47 5.13 -0.27
N LEU A 173 14.16 4.36 0.57
CA LEU A 173 13.70 3.97 1.89
C LEU A 173 14.59 4.63 2.95
N GLU A 174 13.97 5.39 3.83
CA GLU A 174 14.65 5.89 5.03
C GLU A 174 14.43 4.90 6.17
N LEU A 175 15.53 4.40 6.74
CA LEU A 175 15.48 3.64 7.98
C LEU A 175 15.70 4.60 9.13
N VAL A 176 14.76 4.63 10.06
CA VAL A 176 14.81 5.45 11.28
C VAL A 176 15.03 4.52 12.46
N LYS A 177 16.13 4.71 13.19
CA LYS A 177 16.40 3.89 14.36
C LYS A 177 15.27 4.04 15.39
N SER A 178 14.70 2.92 15.81
CA SER A 178 13.79 2.85 16.96
C SER A 178 14.38 3.58 18.15
N THR A 179 13.72 4.65 18.59
CA THR A 179 14.01 5.26 19.88
C THR A 179 13.02 4.63 20.86
N PRO A 180 13.45 4.07 22.01
CA PRO A 180 12.51 3.47 22.95
C PRO A 180 11.47 4.50 23.36
N GLN A 181 10.24 4.35 22.87
CA GLN A 181 9.15 5.20 23.30
C GLN A 181 8.63 4.63 24.62
N PRO A 182 8.49 5.44 25.68
CA PRO A 182 7.88 4.96 26.92
C PRO A 182 6.47 4.46 26.58
N ARG A 183 6.16 3.22 26.98
CA ARG A 183 4.83 2.62 26.78
C ARG A 183 3.79 3.59 27.34
N ARG A 184 2.84 4.02 26.51
CA ARG A 184 1.63 4.72 26.94
C ARG A 184 0.68 3.74 27.61
#